data_AF-A0A529MA70-F1
#
_entry.id   AF-A0A529MA70-F1
#
_cell.length_a   1.000
_cell.length_b   1.000
_cell.length_c   1.000
_cell.angle_alpha   90.00
_cell.angle_beta   90.00
_cell.angle_gamma   90.00
#
_symmetry.space_group_name_H-M   'P 1'
#
loop_
_entity.id
_entity.type
_entity.pdbx_description
1 polymer ?
#
loop_
_entity_poly.entity_id
_entity_poly.type
_entity_poly.pdbx_seq_one_letter_code
_entity_poly.pdbx_strand_id
1 'polypeptide(L)' 'TMVMCPCVGGLSHNEAEEISKEWAAAGADVLFHAVVETAGIVE' A
#
# COMPACT_ATOMS: atom_id res chain seq x y z
N THR A 1 -5.72 -3.71 -11.94
CA THR A 1 -6.12 -3.01 -10.70
C THR A 1 -4.88 -2.53 -9.97
N MET A 2 -4.97 -1.45 -9.20
CA MET A 2 -3.85 -0.90 -8.42
C MET A 2 -4.26 -0.70 -6.96
N VAL A 3 -3.28 -0.71 -6.05
CA VAL A 3 -3.43 -0.37 -4.63
C VAL A 3 -2.67 0.93 -4.39
N MET A 4 -3.32 1.90 -3.77
CA MET A 4 -2.75 3.21 -3.42
C MET A 4 -2.66 3.33 -1.90
N CYS A 5 -1.58 3.92 -1.41
CA CYS A 5 -1.37 4.28 -0.02
C CYS A 5 -1.32 5.81 0.09
N PRO A 6 -1.93 6.43 1.11
CA PRO A 6 -1.84 7.89 1.31
C PRO A 6 -0.40 8.36 1.57
N CYS A 7 -0.13 9.62 1.24
CA CYS A 7 1.07 10.36 1.62
C CYS A 7 0.72 11.68 2.33
N VAL A 8 1.63 12.16 3.19
CA VAL A 8 1.41 13.38 3.98
C VAL A 8 1.25 14.58 3.04
N GLY A 9 0.13 15.28 3.15
CA GLY A 9 -0.17 16.46 2.33
C GLY A 9 -0.33 16.20 0.83
N GLY A 10 -0.38 14.94 0.39
CA GLY A 10 -0.39 14.61 -1.04
C GLY A 10 0.93 14.97 -1.76
N LEU A 11 2.01 15.23 -1.02
CA LEU A 11 3.29 15.64 -1.58
C LEU A 11 3.98 14.44 -2.24
N SER A 12 4.56 14.66 -3.42
CA SER A 12 5.43 13.70 -4.08
C SER A 12 6.43 14.42 -4.99
N HIS A 13 7.40 13.68 -5.55
CA HIS A 13 8.52 14.23 -6.34
C HIS A 13 9.29 15.33 -5.57
N ASN A 14 9.39 15.15 -4.25
CA ASN A 14 10.00 16.08 -3.32
C ASN A 14 10.69 15.30 -2.19
N GLU A 15 11.83 15.78 -1.71
CA GLU A 15 12.60 15.11 -0.65
C GLU A 15 11.88 15.05 0.71
N ALA A 16 10.84 15.88 0.90
CA ALA A 16 9.97 15.84 2.06
C ALA A 16 8.75 14.91 1.90
N GLU A 17 8.69 14.10 0.83
CA GLU A 17 7.64 13.07 0.67
C GLU A 17 7.74 12.04 1.81
N GLU A 18 6.61 11.77 2.47
CA GLU A 18 6.54 10.84 3.59
C GLU A 18 5.18 10.13 3.65
N ILE A 19 5.20 8.88 4.15
CA ILE A 19 4.02 8.08 4.50
C ILE A 19 4.14 7.61 5.95
N SER A 20 3.00 7.45 6.65
CA SER A 20 3.01 6.87 8.00
C SER A 20 3.29 5.36 7.96
N LYS A 21 3.86 4.81 9.03
CA LYS A 21 4.09 3.36 9.16
C LYS A 21 2.78 2.56 9.07
N GLU A 22 1.69 3.10 9.60
CA GLU A 22 0.37 2.47 9.58
C GLU A 22 -0.18 2.37 8.15
N TRP A 23 -0.05 3.44 7.36
CA TRP A 23 -0.50 3.43 5.97
C TRP A 23 0.33 2.49 5.11
N ALA A 24 1.65 2.46 5.32
CA ALA A 24 2.55 1.53 4.63
C ALA A 24 2.15 0.07 4.91
N ALA A 25 1.89 -0.27 6.18
CA ALA A 25 1.46 -1.61 6.57
C ALA A 25 0.09 -1.96 5.96
N ALA A 26 -0.89 -1.06 6.04
CA ALA A 26 -2.22 -1.28 5.48
C ALA A 26 -2.19 -1.50 3.95
N GLY A 27 -1.40 -0.71 3.22
CA GLY A 27 -1.21 -0.89 1.77
C GLY A 27 -0.56 -2.24 1.42
N ALA A 28 0.43 -2.66 2.22
CA ALA A 28 1.07 -3.95 2.05
C ALA A 28 0.13 -5.12 2.37
N ASP A 29 -0.71 -5.02 3.41
CA ASP A 29 -1.70 -6.04 3.77
C ASP A 29 -2.78 -6.20 2.69
N VAL A 30 -3.24 -5.09 2.10
CA VAL A 30 -4.17 -5.14 0.96
C VAL A 30 -3.52 -5.84 -0.23
N LEU A 31 -2.27 -5.49 -0.54
CA LEU A 31 -1.53 -6.13 -1.63
C LEU A 31 -1.33 -7.63 -1.36
N PHE A 32 -0.94 -8.00 -0.14
CA PHE A 32 -0.74 -9.38 0.27
C PHE A 32 -2.01 -10.21 0.05
N HIS A 33 -3.14 -9.78 0.60
CA HIS A 33 -4.41 -10.49 0.45
C HIS A 33 -4.86 -10.59 -1.01
N ALA A 34 -4.76 -9.49 -1.77
CA ALA A 34 -5.11 -9.50 -3.19
C ALA A 34 -4.26 -10.47 -4.01
N VAL A 35 -2.96 -10.56 -3.70
CA VAL A 35 -2.03 -11.47 -4.39
C VAL A 35 -2.31 -12.93 -4.03
N VAL A 36 -2.48 -13.27 -2.75
CA VAL A 36 -2.74 -14.68 -2.36
C VAL A 36 -4.09 -15.16 -2.86
N GLU A 37 -5.11 -14.30 -2.87
CA GLU A 37 -6.42 -14.59 -3.48
C GLU A 37 -6.26 -14.83 -4.99
N THR A 38 -5.58 -13.93 -5.70
CA THR A 38 -5.34 -14.06 -7.15
C THR A 38 -4.53 -15.31 -7.48
N ALA A 39 -3.55 -15.66 -6.64
CA ALA A 39 -2.70 -16.83 -6.83
C ALA A 39 -3.42 -18.15 -6.51
N GLY A 40 -4.61 -18.11 -5.90
CA GLY A 40 -5.33 -19.31 -5.47
C GLY A 40 -4.64 -20.04 -4.32
N ILE A 41 -3.94 -19.31 -3.44
CA ILE A 41 -3.21 -19.85 -2.27
C ILE A 41 -3.95 -19.51 -0.96
N VAL A 42 -5.25 -19.23 -1.05
CA VAL A 42 -6.14 -19.03 0.09
C VAL A 42 -6.87 -20.35 0.40
N GLU A 43 -6.83 -20.78 1.66
CA GLU A 43 -7.60 -21.93 2.18
C GLU A 43 -8.82 -21.45 2.98
#